data_AF-A0AAV3HRB7-F1
#
_entry.id   AF-A0AAV3HRB7-F1
#
_cell.length_a   1.000
_cell.length_b   1.000
_cell.length_c   1.000
_cell.angle_alpha   90.00
_cell.angle_beta   90.00
_cell.angle_gamma   90.00
#
_symmetry.space_group_name_H-M   'P 1'
#
loop_
_entity.id
_entity.type
_entity.pdbx_description
1 polymer ?
#
loop_
_entity_poly.entity_id
_entity_poly.type
_entity_poly.pdbx_seq_one_letter_code
_entity_poly.pdbx_strand_id
1 'polypeptide(L)'
;MGCQSEEAKVTDISNAKAEDITNTKRALAQQLSESYTDIEPMLRRDITAEHINVPVSSFVEQTPLSAFSKQLVQADTQIRSWKGISEYSEQLLEVRLANEEMLDVWQEGKISPLFAFEPSGDDEQWQYIEAYDVYGQIHQLDVYQLPDVPVLVIDNNSSAELKAGLQAMQAEMKSLGQATIVQPYLSDNQRANAPLLASAASSTQPIQTTQLKKIRLSDDQEPWISGKAEIYAIVTGVNPSRDEPALDLVELPYLDYDNQDYYPNQIIIHWSRYRWGAADIVLMEQDDGTDYKQLAKLLVQVAEEVLKAIPDPEVQAYAIIPQITNKIIDAIPDGALTNDDDFVDVYYTLMQDTSYVDHPGAGVNAVVTLEPLTINPTRP
;
A
#
# COMPACT_ATOMS: atom_id res chain seq x y z
N MET A 1 26.10 -27.47 9.32
CA MET A 1 25.88 -26.65 8.10
C MET A 1 24.49 -26.08 8.26
N GLY A 2 24.42 -24.78 8.52
CA GLY A 2 23.19 -24.12 8.98
C GLY A 2 22.19 -23.93 7.84
N CYS A 3 20.93 -24.25 8.10
CA CYS A 3 19.83 -23.77 7.29
C CYS A 3 19.69 -22.27 7.57
N GLN A 4 19.98 -21.43 6.58
CA GLN A 4 19.34 -20.11 6.52
C GLN A 4 17.84 -20.37 6.33
N SER A 5 16.99 -19.81 7.19
CA SER A 5 15.53 -19.90 7.03
C SER A 5 15.11 -19.27 5.71
N GLU A 6 13.99 -19.72 5.14
CA GLU A 6 13.44 -19.12 3.91
C GLU A 6 13.07 -17.64 4.11
N GLU A 7 12.66 -17.26 5.32
CA GLU A 7 12.46 -15.87 5.78
C GLU A 7 13.67 -14.99 5.48
N ALA A 8 14.88 -15.39 5.92
CA ALA A 8 16.10 -14.61 5.72
C ALA A 8 16.44 -14.38 4.23
N LYS A 9 16.02 -15.29 3.34
CA LYS A 9 16.26 -15.14 1.90
C LYS A 9 15.26 -14.18 1.24
N VAL A 10 14.02 -14.12 1.72
CA VAL A 10 13.03 -13.16 1.23
C VAL A 10 13.47 -11.76 1.63
N THR A 11 13.90 -11.59 2.88
CA THR A 11 14.53 -10.38 3.42
C THR A 11 15.75 -9.92 2.58
N ASP A 12 16.69 -10.80 2.27
CA ASP A 12 17.86 -10.38 1.48
C ASP A 12 17.50 -9.90 0.05
N ILE A 13 16.41 -10.41 -0.54
CA ILE A 13 15.99 -10.06 -1.90
C ILE A 13 15.18 -8.75 -1.93
N SER A 14 14.27 -8.52 -0.98
CA SER A 14 13.50 -7.26 -0.93
C SER A 14 14.42 -6.06 -0.65
N ASN A 15 15.37 -6.17 0.29
CA ASN A 15 16.37 -5.12 0.56
C ASN A 15 17.17 -4.73 -0.70
N ALA A 16 17.62 -5.72 -1.48
CA ALA A 16 18.37 -5.45 -2.71
C ALA A 16 17.52 -4.74 -3.77
N LYS A 17 16.23 -5.08 -3.86
CA LYS A 17 15.30 -4.43 -4.79
C LYS A 17 14.98 -2.99 -4.38
N ALA A 18 14.78 -2.73 -3.10
CA ALA A 18 14.58 -1.38 -2.58
C ALA A 18 15.79 -0.48 -2.92
N GLU A 19 17.01 -0.96 -2.67
CA GLU A 19 18.23 -0.22 -3.03
C GLU A 19 18.33 0.02 -4.55
N ASP A 20 17.98 -0.98 -5.37
CA ASP A 20 17.93 -0.84 -6.84
C ASP A 20 16.87 0.19 -7.30
N ILE A 21 15.69 0.21 -6.67
CA ILE A 21 14.62 1.18 -6.93
C ILE A 21 15.09 2.60 -6.59
N THR A 22 15.57 2.83 -5.37
CA THR A 22 16.09 4.13 -4.94
C THR A 22 17.23 4.60 -5.82
N ASN A 23 18.20 3.75 -6.16
CA ASN A 23 19.28 4.11 -7.08
C ASN A 23 18.77 4.49 -8.47
N THR A 24 17.70 3.85 -8.93
CA THR A 24 17.03 4.20 -10.20
C THR A 24 16.34 5.55 -10.10
N LYS A 25 15.55 5.81 -9.04
CA LYS A 25 14.91 7.12 -8.80
C LYS A 25 15.95 8.25 -8.66
N ARG A 26 17.05 7.99 -7.96
CA ARG A 26 18.20 8.91 -7.84
C ARG A 26 18.80 9.29 -9.18
N ALA A 27 19.08 8.31 -10.04
CA ALA A 27 19.63 8.56 -11.36
C ALA A 27 18.65 9.37 -12.25
N LEU A 28 17.36 9.09 -12.14
CA LEU A 28 16.32 9.87 -12.83
C LEU A 28 16.23 11.30 -12.29
N ALA A 29 16.35 11.53 -10.98
CA ALA A 29 16.31 12.86 -10.38
C ALA A 29 17.48 13.72 -10.87
N GLN A 30 18.70 13.16 -10.90
CA GLN A 30 19.87 13.83 -11.47
C GLN A 30 19.62 14.18 -12.95
N GLN A 31 19.12 13.23 -13.72
CA GLN A 31 18.87 13.43 -15.15
C GLN A 31 17.76 14.45 -15.43
N LEU A 32 16.71 14.48 -14.61
CA LEU A 32 15.67 15.49 -14.68
C LEU A 32 16.27 16.88 -14.46
N SER A 33 17.19 17.00 -13.51
CA SER A 33 17.94 18.24 -13.28
C SER A 33 18.72 18.69 -14.51
N GLU A 34 19.43 17.77 -15.16
CA GLU A 34 20.24 18.05 -16.37
C GLU A 34 19.37 18.36 -17.60
N SER A 35 18.16 17.82 -17.65
CA SER A 35 17.20 17.99 -18.76
C SER A 35 16.16 19.08 -18.50
N TYR A 36 16.23 19.77 -17.34
CA TYR A 36 15.15 20.61 -16.85
C TYR A 36 14.77 21.73 -17.81
N THR A 37 15.75 22.36 -18.45
CA THR A 37 15.47 23.49 -19.39
C THR A 37 14.53 23.08 -20.52
N ASP A 38 14.62 21.83 -21.00
CA ASP A 38 13.78 21.32 -22.08
C ASP A 38 12.40 20.85 -21.58
N ILE A 39 12.29 20.50 -20.30
CA ILE A 39 11.12 19.86 -19.69
C ILE A 39 10.27 20.88 -18.90
N GLU A 40 10.85 21.97 -18.40
CA GLU A 40 10.19 22.98 -17.56
C GLU A 40 8.86 23.48 -18.13
N PRO A 41 8.73 23.83 -19.43
CA PRO A 41 7.46 24.34 -19.96
C PRO A 41 6.32 23.33 -19.84
N MET A 42 6.63 22.03 -19.93
CA MET A 42 5.67 20.95 -19.75
C MET A 42 5.27 20.83 -18.27
N LEU A 43 6.25 20.74 -17.37
CA LEU A 43 6.00 20.62 -15.93
C LEU A 43 5.22 21.81 -15.37
N ARG A 44 5.56 23.04 -15.76
CA ARG A 44 4.84 24.25 -15.32
C ARG A 44 3.38 24.25 -15.71
N ARG A 45 3.08 23.68 -16.89
CA ARG A 45 1.73 23.62 -17.44
C ARG A 45 0.90 22.52 -16.79
N ASP A 46 1.52 21.38 -16.48
CA ASP A 46 0.81 20.17 -16.07
C ASP A 46 0.74 20.02 -14.53
N ILE A 47 1.70 20.56 -13.78
CA ILE A 47 1.63 20.65 -12.31
C ILE A 47 0.74 21.84 -11.92
N THR A 48 -0.44 21.56 -11.38
CA THR A 48 -1.52 22.52 -11.09
C THR A 48 -2.10 22.28 -9.69
N ALA A 49 -3.07 23.10 -9.27
CA ALA A 49 -3.77 22.91 -8.00
C ALA A 49 -4.61 21.62 -7.97
N GLU A 50 -5.07 21.17 -9.13
CA GLU A 50 -5.85 19.94 -9.25
C GLU A 50 -4.96 18.69 -9.43
N HIS A 51 -3.73 18.87 -9.93
CA HIS A 51 -2.79 17.77 -10.21
C HIS A 51 -1.37 18.22 -9.91
N ILE A 52 -0.82 17.82 -8.76
CA ILE A 52 0.57 18.15 -8.40
C ILE A 52 1.61 17.20 -9.02
N ASN A 53 1.18 16.24 -9.83
CA ASN A 53 2.03 15.23 -10.44
C ASN A 53 1.84 15.12 -11.96
N VAL A 54 2.87 14.59 -12.62
CA VAL A 54 2.92 14.36 -14.05
C VAL A 54 3.34 12.91 -14.31
N PRO A 55 2.46 12.05 -14.84
CA PRO A 55 2.76 10.63 -15.04
C PRO A 55 3.69 10.40 -16.23
N VAL A 56 4.36 9.24 -16.28
CA VAL A 56 5.23 8.84 -17.40
C VAL A 56 4.56 9.03 -18.77
N SER A 57 3.28 8.69 -18.91
CA SER A 57 2.55 8.83 -20.18
C SER A 57 2.59 10.24 -20.74
N SER A 58 2.51 11.27 -19.90
CA SER A 58 2.58 12.67 -20.32
C SER A 58 3.94 13.02 -20.92
N PHE A 59 5.04 12.49 -20.37
CA PHE A 59 6.38 12.66 -20.93
C PHE A 59 6.53 11.99 -22.30
N VAL A 60 5.91 10.83 -22.49
CA VAL A 60 5.92 10.10 -23.77
C VAL A 60 5.10 10.84 -24.82
N GLU A 61 3.93 11.35 -24.46
CA GLU A 61 3.03 12.04 -25.40
C GLU A 61 3.61 13.39 -25.87
N GLN A 62 4.27 14.11 -24.96
CA GLN A 62 4.64 15.50 -25.19
C GLN A 62 6.11 15.69 -25.53
N THR A 63 6.98 14.87 -24.96
CA THR A 63 8.44 14.93 -25.18
C THR A 63 9.03 13.58 -25.61
N PRO A 64 8.43 12.85 -26.59
CA PRO A 64 8.79 11.46 -26.93
C PRO A 64 10.25 11.25 -27.35
N LEU A 65 10.90 12.30 -27.84
CA LEU A 65 12.27 12.24 -28.33
C LEU A 65 13.32 12.54 -27.24
N SER A 66 12.91 13.08 -26.09
CA SER A 66 13.82 13.45 -25.02
C SER A 66 14.53 12.21 -24.45
N ALA A 67 15.78 12.39 -24.01
CA ALA A 67 16.52 11.31 -23.35
C ALA A 67 15.85 10.92 -22.03
N PHE A 68 15.37 11.92 -21.28
CA PHE A 68 14.68 11.73 -20.01
C PHE A 68 13.42 10.87 -20.15
N SER A 69 12.52 11.19 -21.09
CA SER A 69 11.29 10.40 -21.30
C SER A 69 11.58 8.94 -21.61
N LYS A 70 12.65 8.64 -22.37
CA LYS A 70 13.04 7.26 -22.66
C LYS A 70 13.56 6.52 -21.43
N GLN A 71 14.37 7.19 -20.61
CA GLN A 71 14.89 6.61 -19.38
C GLN A 71 13.80 6.44 -18.33
N LEU A 72 12.88 7.40 -18.21
CA LEU A 72 11.72 7.31 -17.33
C LEU A 72 10.84 6.10 -17.67
N VAL A 73 10.54 5.86 -18.96
CA VAL A 73 9.78 4.67 -19.41
C VAL A 73 10.50 3.36 -19.11
N GLN A 74 11.82 3.33 -19.31
CA GLN A 74 12.63 2.12 -19.03
C GLN A 74 12.66 1.81 -17.54
N ALA A 75 12.88 2.83 -16.71
CA ALA A 75 12.85 2.73 -15.27
C ALA A 75 11.46 2.31 -14.76
N ASP A 76 10.39 2.91 -15.27
CA ASP A 76 9.01 2.56 -14.95
C ASP A 76 8.75 1.06 -15.16
N THR A 77 9.14 0.54 -16.33
CA THR A 77 8.98 -0.87 -16.68
C THR A 77 9.77 -1.77 -15.73
N GLN A 78 10.99 -1.36 -15.39
CA GLN A 78 11.89 -2.10 -14.52
C GLN A 78 11.38 -2.14 -13.07
N ILE A 79 10.94 -1.01 -12.52
CA ILE A 79 10.41 -0.89 -11.15
C ILE A 79 9.12 -1.71 -11.01
N ARG A 80 8.18 -1.60 -11.96
CA ARG A 80 6.98 -2.45 -11.95
C ARG A 80 7.31 -3.94 -11.97
N SER A 81 8.39 -4.33 -12.65
CA SER A 81 8.88 -5.71 -12.66
C SER A 81 9.50 -6.10 -11.31
N TRP A 82 10.29 -5.24 -10.68
CA TRP A 82 10.87 -5.50 -9.37
C TRP A 82 9.80 -5.66 -8.28
N LYS A 83 8.77 -4.81 -8.29
CA LYS A 83 7.61 -4.87 -7.39
C LYS A 83 6.62 -5.99 -7.71
N GLY A 84 6.77 -6.68 -8.83
CA GLY A 84 5.90 -7.79 -9.23
C GLY A 84 4.51 -7.37 -9.75
N ILE A 85 4.33 -6.09 -10.11
CA ILE A 85 3.02 -5.50 -10.49
C ILE A 85 2.86 -5.21 -11.99
N SER A 86 3.78 -5.65 -12.85
CA SER A 86 3.75 -5.35 -14.30
C SER A 86 2.45 -5.76 -15.01
N GLU A 87 1.72 -6.74 -14.50
CA GLU A 87 0.45 -7.23 -15.06
C GLU A 87 -0.78 -6.42 -14.59
N TYR A 88 -0.60 -5.57 -13.57
CA TYR A 88 -1.68 -4.88 -12.85
C TYR A 88 -1.59 -3.35 -12.95
N SER A 89 -0.46 -2.82 -13.42
CA SER A 89 -0.33 -1.41 -13.78
C SER A 89 0.46 -1.21 -15.09
N GLU A 90 0.00 -0.29 -15.92
CA GLU A 90 0.65 0.11 -17.18
C GLU A 90 1.76 1.14 -16.96
N GLN A 91 1.67 1.94 -15.90
CA GLN A 91 2.64 2.95 -15.49
C GLN A 91 2.58 3.15 -13.98
N LEU A 92 3.70 3.50 -13.40
CA LEU A 92 3.89 3.72 -11.98
C LEU A 92 4.60 5.05 -11.73
N LEU A 93 5.69 5.32 -12.45
CA LEU A 93 6.50 6.49 -12.16
C LEU A 93 5.79 7.81 -12.53
N GLU A 94 6.10 8.83 -11.75
CA GLU A 94 5.67 10.20 -11.97
C GLU A 94 6.78 11.19 -11.57
N VAL A 95 6.62 12.42 -12.03
CA VAL A 95 7.33 13.57 -11.48
C VAL A 95 6.31 14.42 -10.76
N ARG A 96 6.46 14.59 -9.46
CA ARG A 96 5.52 15.37 -8.65
C ARG A 96 6.18 16.52 -7.93
N LEU A 97 5.39 17.53 -7.60
CA LEU A 97 5.77 18.51 -6.60
C LEU A 97 5.72 17.83 -5.23
N ALA A 98 6.76 18.02 -4.41
CA ALA A 98 6.88 17.31 -3.13
C ALA A 98 5.71 17.59 -2.20
N ASN A 99 5.24 18.84 -2.17
CA ASN A 99 4.16 19.27 -1.30
C ASN A 99 3.30 20.35 -1.97
N GLU A 100 1.99 20.32 -1.74
CA GLU A 100 1.03 21.29 -2.29
C GLU A 100 1.33 22.73 -1.85
N GLU A 101 1.90 22.93 -0.66
CA GLU A 101 2.30 24.26 -0.15
C GLU A 101 3.36 24.94 -1.05
N MET A 102 4.12 24.16 -1.83
CA MET A 102 5.10 24.69 -2.77
C MET A 102 4.49 25.19 -4.08
N LEU A 103 3.20 24.96 -4.33
CA LEU A 103 2.57 25.18 -5.63
C LEU A 103 2.62 26.65 -6.05
N ASP A 104 2.37 27.57 -5.12
CA ASP A 104 2.41 29.00 -5.40
C ASP A 104 3.82 29.45 -5.83
N VAL A 105 4.84 29.02 -5.08
CA VAL A 105 6.25 29.33 -5.38
C VAL A 105 6.68 28.68 -6.70
N TRP A 106 6.21 27.46 -6.96
CA TRP A 106 6.39 26.77 -8.24
C TRP A 106 5.75 27.58 -9.38
N GLN A 107 4.49 27.99 -9.28
CA GLN A 107 3.81 28.69 -10.38
C GLN A 107 4.37 30.09 -10.64
N GLU A 108 4.93 30.77 -9.63
CA GLU A 108 5.62 32.05 -9.83
C GLU A 108 6.87 31.94 -10.71
N GLY A 109 7.56 30.80 -10.71
CA GLY A 109 8.74 30.53 -11.55
C GLY A 109 9.97 31.40 -11.26
N LYS A 110 10.01 32.09 -10.11
CA LYS A 110 11.13 32.98 -9.73
C LYS A 110 12.30 32.25 -9.07
N ILE A 111 12.01 31.10 -8.44
CA ILE A 111 12.98 30.28 -7.72
C ILE A 111 13.16 29.00 -8.54
N SER A 112 14.41 28.65 -8.82
CA SER A 112 14.74 27.39 -9.48
C SER A 112 14.42 26.21 -8.54
N PRO A 113 13.78 25.14 -9.03
CA PRO A 113 13.46 24.00 -8.20
C PRO A 113 14.71 23.17 -7.88
N LEU A 114 14.55 22.28 -6.90
CA LEU A 114 15.41 21.12 -6.69
C LEU A 114 14.74 19.85 -7.18
N PHE A 115 15.53 18.81 -7.44
CA PHE A 115 15.07 17.50 -7.94
C PHE A 115 15.51 16.42 -6.96
N ALA A 116 14.56 15.73 -6.35
CA ALA A 116 14.80 14.78 -5.29
C ALA A 116 14.19 13.41 -5.60
N PHE A 117 14.43 12.49 -4.70
CA PHE A 117 13.91 11.13 -4.66
C PHE A 117 13.83 10.71 -3.19
N GLU A 118 12.98 9.76 -2.90
CA GLU A 118 12.89 9.16 -1.58
C GLU A 118 14.10 8.27 -1.30
N PRO A 119 14.86 8.47 -0.19
CA PRO A 119 15.92 7.57 0.21
C PRO A 119 15.41 6.16 0.48
N SER A 120 16.26 5.15 0.28
CA SER A 120 15.96 3.80 0.77
C SER A 120 16.21 3.73 2.27
N GLY A 121 15.46 2.88 2.96
CA GLY A 121 15.72 2.57 4.35
C GLY A 121 14.67 3.19 5.28
N ASP A 122 14.73 2.81 6.55
CA ASP A 122 13.93 3.39 7.64
C ASP A 122 14.11 4.92 7.70
N ASP A 123 13.01 5.63 7.51
CA ASP A 123 12.93 7.09 7.43
C ASP A 123 13.23 7.78 8.77
N GLU A 124 12.99 7.12 9.90
CA GLU A 124 13.44 7.55 11.23
C GLU A 124 14.98 7.64 11.31
N GLN A 125 15.69 6.92 10.43
CA GLN A 125 17.15 6.93 10.36
C GLN A 125 17.70 7.88 9.30
N TRP A 126 16.86 8.54 8.51
CA TRP A 126 17.33 9.46 7.47
C TRP A 126 17.98 10.70 8.09
N GLN A 127 19.18 11.04 7.61
CA GLN A 127 19.90 12.23 8.07
C GLN A 127 19.59 13.47 7.23
N TYR A 128 19.31 13.26 5.94
CA TYR A 128 19.01 14.30 4.97
C TYR A 128 18.39 13.67 3.72
N ILE A 129 17.63 14.47 2.99
CA ILE A 129 17.18 14.15 1.64
C ILE A 129 18.19 14.72 0.63
N GLU A 130 18.69 13.86 -0.26
CA GLU A 130 19.54 14.30 -1.36
C GLU A 130 18.69 14.92 -2.48
N ALA A 131 19.08 16.12 -2.92
CA ALA A 131 18.43 16.78 -4.06
C ALA A 131 19.46 17.41 -5.00
N TYR A 132 19.13 17.52 -6.28
CA TYR A 132 19.94 18.16 -7.30
C TYR A 132 19.36 19.54 -7.64
N ASP A 133 20.19 20.54 -7.88
CA ASP A 133 19.72 21.77 -8.52
C ASP A 133 19.72 21.66 -10.05
N VAL A 134 19.26 22.71 -10.73
CA VAL A 134 19.21 22.79 -12.21
C VAL A 134 20.58 22.70 -12.90
N TYR A 135 21.68 22.62 -12.16
CA TYR A 135 23.04 22.44 -12.66
C TYR A 135 23.62 21.06 -12.29
N GLY A 136 22.82 20.18 -11.67
CA GLY A 136 23.24 18.87 -11.18
C GLY A 136 24.08 18.91 -9.91
N GLN A 137 24.17 20.06 -9.21
CA GLN A 137 24.86 20.12 -7.93
C GLN A 137 23.98 19.56 -6.82
N ILE A 138 24.59 18.74 -5.96
CA ILE A 138 23.92 18.10 -4.82
C ILE A 138 23.70 19.11 -3.68
N HIS A 139 22.49 19.08 -3.14
CA HIS A 139 22.03 19.74 -1.92
C HIS A 139 21.53 18.68 -0.94
N GLN A 140 21.64 18.99 0.36
CA GLN A 140 21.11 18.15 1.44
C GLN A 140 19.97 18.92 2.10
N LEU A 141 18.76 18.38 2.04
CA LEU A 141 17.57 18.95 2.64
C LEU A 141 17.30 18.27 3.97
N ASP A 142 16.71 19.00 4.91
CA ASP A 142 16.29 18.47 6.20
C ASP A 142 15.08 17.54 5.99
N VAL A 143 15.05 16.41 6.70
CA VAL A 143 14.02 15.37 6.56
C VAL A 143 12.67 15.83 7.12
N TYR A 144 12.68 16.65 8.17
CA TYR A 144 11.47 17.02 8.91
C TYR A 144 11.08 18.49 8.71
N GLN A 145 11.88 19.27 8.01
CA GLN A 145 11.59 20.65 7.68
C GLN A 145 11.33 20.81 6.18
N LEU A 146 10.09 21.23 5.86
CA LEU A 146 9.69 21.56 4.50
C LEU A 146 10.61 22.67 3.90
N PRO A 147 11.23 22.45 2.74
CA PRO A 147 12.08 23.45 2.10
C PRO A 147 11.32 24.69 1.60
N ASP A 148 11.96 25.87 1.68
CA ASP A 148 11.43 27.14 1.12
C ASP A 148 11.57 27.24 -0.42
N VAL A 149 12.00 26.17 -1.09
CA VAL A 149 12.18 26.09 -2.53
C VAL A 149 11.32 24.96 -3.10
N PRO A 150 10.77 25.08 -4.33
CA PRO A 150 10.03 23.99 -4.93
C PRO A 150 10.93 22.76 -5.10
N VAL A 151 10.46 21.60 -4.66
CA VAL A 151 11.13 20.32 -4.87
C VAL A 151 10.28 19.46 -5.78
N LEU A 152 10.86 19.00 -6.89
CA LEU A 152 10.27 18.02 -7.78
C LEU A 152 10.83 16.64 -7.47
N VAL A 153 9.97 15.68 -7.19
CA VAL A 153 10.34 14.33 -6.76
C VAL A 153 10.10 13.36 -7.90
N ILE A 154 11.08 12.51 -8.20
CA ILE A 154 10.84 11.30 -9.00
C ILE A 154 10.24 10.28 -8.06
N ASP A 155 9.00 9.89 -8.33
CA ASP A 155 8.26 9.05 -7.40
C ASP A 155 7.37 8.02 -8.10
N ASN A 156 6.84 7.08 -7.31
CA ASN A 156 5.77 6.21 -7.73
C ASN A 156 4.43 6.93 -7.53
N ASN A 157 3.46 6.65 -8.40
CA ASN A 157 2.08 6.98 -8.13
C ASN A 157 1.55 6.00 -7.10
N SER A 158 1.63 6.34 -5.83
CA SER A 158 1.44 5.39 -4.75
C SER A 158 0.01 4.81 -4.68
N SER A 159 -1.02 5.60 -5.01
CA SER A 159 -2.38 5.06 -5.15
C SER A 159 -2.50 4.02 -6.27
N ALA A 160 -1.85 4.24 -7.42
CA ALA A 160 -1.79 3.24 -8.48
C ALA A 160 -0.94 2.03 -8.08
N GLU A 161 0.11 2.27 -7.30
CA GLU A 161 0.98 1.23 -6.76
C GLU A 161 0.22 0.28 -5.83
N LEU A 162 -0.30 0.79 -4.72
CA LEU A 162 -0.98 0.01 -3.70
C LEU A 162 -2.09 -0.82 -4.33
N LYS A 163 -2.91 -0.21 -5.20
CA LYS A 163 -3.95 -0.92 -5.94
C LYS A 163 -3.40 -2.08 -6.76
N ALA A 164 -2.34 -1.87 -7.53
CA ALA A 164 -1.73 -2.90 -8.36
C ALA A 164 -1.05 -3.98 -7.50
N GLY A 165 -0.46 -3.57 -6.37
CA GLY A 165 0.15 -4.43 -5.36
C GLY A 165 -0.86 -5.38 -4.74
N LEU A 166 -1.98 -4.87 -4.24
CA LEU A 166 -3.06 -5.69 -3.68
C LEU A 166 -3.66 -6.66 -4.72
N GLN A 167 -3.74 -6.25 -5.99
CA GLN A 167 -4.15 -7.15 -7.08
C GLN A 167 -3.12 -8.27 -7.33
N ALA A 168 -1.83 -7.95 -7.33
CA ALA A 168 -0.76 -8.93 -7.45
C ALA A 168 -0.76 -9.90 -6.27
N MET A 169 -0.92 -9.41 -5.04
CA MET A 169 -1.06 -10.23 -3.84
C MET A 169 -2.25 -11.18 -3.97
N GLN A 170 -3.41 -10.67 -4.36
CA GLN A 170 -4.62 -11.49 -4.53
C GLN A 170 -4.40 -12.63 -5.53
N ALA A 171 -3.77 -12.33 -6.68
CA ALA A 171 -3.50 -13.32 -7.71
C ALA A 171 -2.51 -14.39 -7.21
N GLU A 172 -1.45 -13.98 -6.52
CA GLU A 172 -0.46 -14.89 -5.96
C GLU A 172 -1.08 -15.78 -4.87
N MET A 173 -1.80 -15.20 -3.90
CA MET A 173 -2.53 -15.94 -2.86
C MET A 173 -3.47 -16.98 -3.48
N LYS A 174 -4.25 -16.60 -4.51
CA LYS A 174 -5.12 -17.54 -5.23
C LYS A 174 -4.34 -18.67 -5.90
N SER A 175 -3.17 -18.38 -6.46
CA SER A 175 -2.29 -19.39 -7.07
C SER A 175 -1.76 -20.41 -6.05
N LEU A 176 -1.59 -19.98 -4.80
CA LEU A 176 -1.21 -20.80 -3.65
C LEU A 176 -2.40 -21.56 -3.02
N GLY A 177 -3.61 -21.37 -3.55
CA GLY A 177 -4.83 -22.01 -3.04
C GLY A 177 -5.55 -21.23 -1.94
N GLN A 178 -5.06 -20.05 -1.57
CA GLN A 178 -5.70 -19.14 -0.63
C GLN A 178 -6.80 -18.34 -1.36
N ALA A 179 -8.06 -18.60 -1.03
CA ALA A 179 -9.15 -17.76 -1.49
C ALA A 179 -9.06 -16.40 -0.79
N THR A 180 -8.78 -15.33 -1.53
CA THR A 180 -8.63 -13.95 -1.02
C THR A 180 -9.53 -12.98 -1.78
N ILE A 181 -10.19 -12.07 -1.06
CA ILE A 181 -10.92 -10.91 -1.58
C ILE A 181 -10.07 -9.66 -1.34
N VAL A 182 -10.11 -8.72 -2.28
CA VAL A 182 -9.60 -7.36 -2.10
C VAL A 182 -10.79 -6.41 -2.10
N GLN A 183 -10.91 -5.56 -1.09
CA GLN A 183 -11.94 -4.52 -1.03
C GLN A 183 -11.30 -3.15 -1.32
N PRO A 184 -11.99 -2.24 -2.03
CA PRO A 184 -13.34 -2.34 -2.59
C PRO A 184 -13.39 -3.07 -3.96
N TYR A 185 -12.25 -3.60 -4.43
CA TYR A 185 -12.09 -4.15 -5.77
C TYR A 185 -12.72 -5.54 -5.94
N LEU A 186 -13.98 -5.57 -6.37
CA LEU A 186 -14.53 -6.77 -7.01
C LEU A 186 -13.98 -6.88 -8.43
N SER A 187 -13.24 -7.95 -8.73
CA SER A 187 -12.74 -8.21 -10.08
C SER A 187 -13.90 -8.28 -11.10
N ASP A 188 -13.66 -7.86 -12.35
CA ASP A 188 -14.70 -7.91 -13.39
C ASP A 188 -15.18 -9.35 -13.66
N ASN A 189 -14.34 -10.36 -13.44
CA ASN A 189 -14.75 -11.76 -13.45
C ASN A 189 -15.68 -12.13 -12.29
N GLN A 190 -15.55 -11.50 -11.11
CA GLN A 190 -16.51 -11.63 -10.00
C GLN A 190 -17.79 -10.83 -10.25
N ARG A 191 -17.75 -9.73 -11.03
CA ARG A 191 -18.95 -9.00 -11.47
C ARG A 191 -19.69 -9.70 -12.62
N ALA A 192 -18.97 -10.36 -13.52
CA ALA A 192 -19.52 -11.09 -14.65
C ALA A 192 -19.98 -12.51 -14.27
N ASN A 193 -19.32 -13.15 -13.30
CA ASN A 193 -19.78 -14.40 -12.66
C ASN A 193 -20.60 -14.17 -11.40
N ALA A 194 -20.82 -12.92 -10.97
CA ALA A 194 -21.96 -12.62 -10.11
C ALA A 194 -23.18 -13.04 -10.95
N PRO A 195 -23.88 -14.09 -10.55
CA PRO A 195 -24.89 -14.65 -11.43
C PRO A 195 -25.89 -13.53 -11.66
N LEU A 196 -26.14 -13.19 -12.93
CA LEU A 196 -27.29 -12.40 -13.37
C LEU A 196 -28.54 -13.22 -12.99
N LEU A 197 -28.86 -13.30 -11.69
CA LEU A 197 -30.05 -13.94 -11.15
C LEU A 197 -31.21 -12.97 -11.29
N ALA A 198 -31.49 -12.58 -12.53
CA ALA A 198 -32.88 -12.43 -12.92
C ALA A 198 -33.45 -13.85 -12.95
N SER A 199 -34.44 -14.11 -12.10
CA SER A 199 -35.25 -15.34 -12.00
C SER A 199 -34.70 -16.52 -11.18
N ALA A 200 -34.90 -16.44 -9.87
CA ALA A 200 -35.58 -17.50 -9.10
C ALA A 200 -35.76 -17.03 -7.65
N ALA A 201 -36.95 -17.27 -7.07
CA ALA A 201 -37.27 -17.03 -5.66
C ALA A 201 -36.51 -18.02 -4.74
N SER A 202 -35.19 -17.89 -4.70
CA SER A 202 -34.33 -18.42 -3.66
C SER A 202 -34.16 -17.31 -2.62
N SER A 203 -34.40 -17.62 -1.35
CA SER A 203 -34.17 -16.70 -0.23
C SER A 203 -32.68 -16.38 -0.15
N THR A 204 -32.24 -15.35 -0.86
CA THR A 204 -30.91 -14.78 -0.68
C THR A 204 -30.82 -14.36 0.78
N GLN A 205 -29.88 -14.95 1.52
CA GLN A 205 -29.71 -14.62 2.93
C GLN A 205 -29.09 -13.23 3.05
N PRO A 206 -29.43 -12.45 4.09
CA PRO A 206 -28.75 -11.20 4.36
C PRO A 206 -27.25 -11.41 4.55
N ILE A 207 -26.44 -10.48 4.04
CA ILE A 207 -24.98 -10.49 4.21
C ILE A 207 -24.68 -9.78 5.53
N GLN A 208 -23.93 -10.46 6.40
CA GLN A 208 -23.46 -9.88 7.66
C GLN A 208 -22.07 -9.30 7.45
N THR A 209 -21.88 -8.04 7.80
CA THR A 209 -20.61 -7.33 7.67
C THR A 209 -20.31 -6.47 8.89
N THR A 210 -19.06 -6.03 8.99
CA THR A 210 -18.65 -4.90 9.83
C THR A 210 -18.21 -3.76 8.92
N GLN A 211 -18.71 -2.55 9.19
CA GLN A 211 -18.32 -1.33 8.50
C GLN A 211 -17.34 -0.52 9.33
N LEU A 212 -16.31 0.00 8.68
CA LEU A 212 -15.46 1.08 9.18
C LEU A 212 -16.20 2.41 9.01
N LYS A 213 -16.56 3.02 10.14
CA LYS A 213 -17.31 4.28 10.21
C LYS A 213 -16.40 5.48 10.41
N LYS A 214 -15.33 5.28 11.17
CA LYS A 214 -14.33 6.29 11.48
C LYS A 214 -12.97 5.61 11.63
N ILE A 215 -11.92 6.24 11.15
CA ILE A 215 -10.52 5.88 11.43
C ILE A 215 -9.67 7.15 11.53
N ARG A 216 -8.65 7.11 12.38
CA ARG A 216 -7.61 8.13 12.54
C ARG A 216 -6.31 7.43 12.90
N LEU A 217 -5.20 7.90 12.33
CA LEU A 217 -3.84 7.59 12.79
C LEU A 217 -3.32 8.71 13.68
N SER A 218 -2.49 8.37 14.67
CA SER A 218 -1.83 9.36 15.52
C SER A 218 -0.51 9.81 14.91
N ASP A 219 0.11 8.90 14.17
CA ASP A 219 1.37 9.04 13.46
C ASP A 219 1.25 8.22 12.16
N ASP A 220 1.51 8.86 11.03
CA ASP A 220 1.62 8.24 9.72
C ASP A 220 3.08 7.98 9.34
N GLN A 221 4.04 8.29 10.23
CA GLN A 221 5.48 8.07 10.09
C GLN A 221 6.16 8.77 8.91
N GLU A 222 5.43 9.40 8.00
CA GLU A 222 5.99 9.92 6.75
C GLU A 222 6.65 11.33 6.86
N PRO A 223 7.87 11.53 6.32
CA PRO A 223 8.43 12.85 6.11
C PRO A 223 7.75 13.59 4.94
N TRP A 224 8.00 14.90 4.83
CA TRP A 224 7.38 15.75 3.80
C TRP A 224 7.63 15.29 2.35
N ILE A 225 8.64 14.46 2.12
CA ILE A 225 8.98 13.95 0.81
C ILE A 225 8.16 12.72 0.43
N SER A 226 7.66 11.90 1.35
CA SER A 226 7.03 10.59 1.06
C SER A 226 5.63 10.74 0.46
N GLY A 227 4.89 11.76 0.89
CA GLY A 227 3.69 12.22 0.19
C GLY A 227 2.43 12.00 0.99
N LYS A 228 1.64 11.00 0.60
CA LYS A 228 0.42 10.59 1.30
C LYS A 228 0.67 9.18 1.80
N ALA A 229 0.17 8.85 2.98
CA ALA A 229 0.27 7.49 3.48
C ALA A 229 -0.59 6.51 2.67
N GLU A 230 -0.02 5.33 2.38
CA GLU A 230 -0.68 4.26 1.62
C GLU A 230 -1.12 3.08 2.49
N ILE A 231 -2.17 3.31 3.27
CA ILE A 231 -2.63 2.30 4.24
C ILE A 231 -3.54 1.24 3.59
N TYR A 232 -3.30 -0.01 3.94
CA TYR A 232 -4.21 -1.12 3.70
C TYR A 232 -4.36 -1.98 4.96
N ALA A 233 -5.35 -2.87 4.94
CA ALA A 233 -5.61 -3.79 6.04
C ALA A 233 -5.61 -5.24 5.58
N ILE A 234 -5.09 -6.12 6.44
CA ILE A 234 -5.17 -7.57 6.32
C ILE A 234 -6.16 -8.07 7.37
N VAL A 235 -7.26 -8.65 6.92
CA VAL A 235 -8.27 -9.25 7.80
C VAL A 235 -8.03 -10.75 7.90
N THR A 236 -7.69 -11.20 9.09
CA THR A 236 -7.25 -12.58 9.35
C THR A 236 -8.32 -13.36 10.13
N GLY A 237 -8.39 -14.67 9.85
CA GLY A 237 -9.23 -15.59 10.60
C GLY A 237 -9.12 -17.01 10.06
N VAL A 238 -10.17 -17.80 10.28
CA VAL A 238 -10.23 -19.20 9.84
C VAL A 238 -11.34 -19.38 8.82
N ASN A 239 -11.10 -20.13 7.75
CA ASN A 239 -12.10 -20.41 6.74
C ASN A 239 -13.31 -21.17 7.35
N PRO A 240 -14.56 -20.77 7.03
CA PRO A 240 -15.76 -21.38 7.61
C PRO A 240 -15.99 -22.82 7.16
N SER A 241 -15.40 -23.26 6.04
CA SER A 241 -15.64 -24.58 5.44
C SER A 241 -14.43 -25.51 5.50
N ARG A 242 -13.23 -24.99 5.76
CA ARG A 242 -11.96 -25.75 5.77
C ARG A 242 -11.08 -25.30 6.93
N ASP A 243 -10.25 -26.19 7.45
CA ASP A 243 -9.27 -25.86 8.50
C ASP A 243 -8.02 -25.23 7.87
N GLU A 244 -8.22 -24.06 7.27
CA GLU A 244 -7.22 -23.27 6.56
C GLU A 244 -7.40 -21.79 6.93
N PRO A 245 -6.35 -20.96 6.82
CA PRO A 245 -6.46 -19.55 7.17
C PRO A 245 -7.36 -18.83 6.17
N ALA A 246 -8.00 -17.76 6.62
CA ALA A 246 -8.71 -16.81 5.78
C ALA A 246 -8.01 -15.46 5.87
N LEU A 247 -7.51 -14.97 4.74
CA LEU A 247 -6.86 -13.67 4.58
C LEU A 247 -7.65 -12.89 3.52
N ASP A 248 -8.16 -11.72 3.88
CA ASP A 248 -8.72 -10.75 2.94
C ASP A 248 -7.96 -9.42 3.06
N LEU A 249 -7.88 -8.69 1.96
CA LEU A 249 -7.17 -7.41 1.86
C LEU A 249 -8.19 -6.28 1.72
N VAL A 250 -7.93 -5.15 2.35
CA VAL A 250 -8.79 -3.97 2.29
C VAL A 250 -7.92 -2.74 2.07
N GLU A 251 -8.04 -2.12 0.91
CA GLU A 251 -7.42 -0.82 0.65
C GLU A 251 -8.14 0.27 1.45
N LEU A 252 -7.39 1.21 2.04
CA LEU A 252 -7.92 2.38 2.76
C LEU A 252 -7.46 3.66 2.06
N PRO A 253 -7.90 3.93 0.81
CA PRO A 253 -7.31 4.93 -0.10
C PRO A 253 -7.63 6.39 0.27
N TYR A 254 -8.13 6.61 1.48
CA TYR A 254 -8.45 7.92 2.03
C TYR A 254 -7.62 8.22 3.26
N LEU A 255 -6.90 7.25 3.83
CA LEU A 255 -6.16 7.41 5.08
C LEU A 255 -4.79 8.03 4.80
N ASP A 256 -4.81 9.22 4.19
CA ASP A 256 -3.64 9.87 3.59
C ASP A 256 -2.73 10.57 4.61
N TYR A 257 -3.26 10.96 5.78
CA TYR A 257 -2.56 11.80 6.75
C TYR A 257 -2.87 11.42 8.20
N ASP A 258 -1.87 11.57 9.06
CA ASP A 258 -2.04 11.50 10.50
C ASP A 258 -2.99 12.59 11.03
N ASN A 259 -3.42 12.39 12.28
CA ASN A 259 -4.16 13.37 13.05
C ASN A 259 -5.47 13.89 12.44
N GLN A 260 -5.95 13.24 11.38
CA GLN A 260 -7.20 13.52 10.69
C GLN A 260 -8.23 12.40 10.91
N ASP A 261 -9.48 12.80 11.18
CA ASP A 261 -10.59 11.85 11.25
C ASP A 261 -11.16 11.60 9.85
N TYR A 262 -11.15 10.34 9.42
CA TYR A 262 -11.79 9.90 8.17
C TYR A 262 -13.09 9.17 8.44
N TYR A 263 -14.09 9.36 7.59
CA TYR A 263 -15.45 8.81 7.76
C TYR A 263 -15.93 8.02 6.53
N PRO A 264 -15.32 6.86 6.23
CA PRO A 264 -15.44 6.21 4.92
C PRO A 264 -16.75 5.46 4.70
N ASN A 265 -17.38 4.95 5.76
CA ASN A 265 -18.52 4.03 5.66
C ASN A 265 -18.24 2.83 4.73
N GLN A 266 -17.04 2.29 4.83
CA GLN A 266 -16.54 1.17 4.02
C GLN A 266 -16.79 -0.16 4.75
N ILE A 267 -17.14 -1.22 4.03
CA ILE A 267 -17.15 -2.56 4.61
C ILE A 267 -15.70 -3.01 4.79
N ILE A 268 -15.35 -3.50 5.99
CA ILE A 268 -14.00 -3.98 6.28
C ILE A 268 -13.99 -5.49 6.53
N ILE A 269 -15.04 -6.06 7.14
CA ILE A 269 -15.18 -7.52 7.35
C ILE A 269 -16.44 -8.04 6.66
N HIS A 270 -16.30 -9.10 5.85
CA HIS A 270 -17.39 -9.93 5.39
C HIS A 270 -17.47 -11.22 6.22
N TRP A 271 -18.41 -11.33 7.15
CA TRP A 271 -18.45 -12.43 8.13
C TRP A 271 -18.63 -13.81 7.51
N SER A 272 -19.17 -13.92 6.28
CA SER A 272 -19.23 -15.18 5.54
C SER A 272 -17.86 -15.77 5.17
N ARG A 273 -16.78 -15.01 5.37
CA ARG A 273 -15.39 -15.41 5.10
C ARG A 273 -14.71 -16.04 6.31
N TYR A 274 -15.27 -15.88 7.52
CA TYR A 274 -14.62 -16.21 8.78
C TYR A 274 -15.47 -17.13 9.64
N ARG A 275 -14.85 -18.18 10.19
CA ARG A 275 -15.46 -19.09 11.15
C ARG A 275 -15.66 -18.37 12.50
N TRP A 276 -16.65 -18.82 13.27
CA TRP A 276 -16.95 -18.38 14.65
C TRP A 276 -17.37 -16.92 14.84
N GLY A 277 -17.53 -16.15 13.76
CA GLY A 277 -17.89 -14.73 13.87
C GLY A 277 -16.79 -13.93 14.60
N ALA A 278 -15.53 -14.31 14.41
CA ALA A 278 -14.36 -13.63 14.96
C ALA A 278 -13.30 -13.45 13.86
N ALA A 279 -12.62 -12.31 13.86
CA ALA A 279 -11.52 -11.97 12.96
C ALA A 279 -10.60 -10.92 13.60
N ASP A 280 -9.34 -10.87 13.18
CA ASP A 280 -8.45 -9.76 13.51
C ASP A 280 -8.27 -8.86 12.28
N ILE A 281 -7.83 -7.62 12.53
CA ILE A 281 -7.44 -6.68 11.48
C ILE A 281 -6.02 -6.21 11.79
N VAL A 282 -5.11 -6.37 10.83
CA VAL A 282 -3.78 -5.74 10.85
C VAL A 282 -3.82 -4.57 9.88
N LEU A 283 -3.38 -3.40 10.32
CA LEU A 283 -3.15 -2.24 9.46
C LEU A 283 -1.68 -2.22 9.05
N MET A 284 -1.46 -1.96 7.77
CA MET A 284 -0.17 -1.95 7.11
C MET A 284 -0.06 -0.68 6.28
N GLU A 285 1.11 -0.08 6.27
CA GLU A 285 1.50 0.98 5.33
C GLU A 285 2.27 0.38 4.17
N GLN A 286 2.25 1.01 3.01
CA GLN A 286 2.94 0.53 1.83
C GLN A 286 4.34 1.12 1.73
N ASP A 287 5.35 0.29 1.50
CA ASP A 287 6.72 0.77 1.23
C ASP A 287 7.08 0.70 -0.26
N ASP A 288 7.93 1.64 -0.63
CA ASP A 288 8.49 1.96 -1.92
C ASP A 288 9.44 0.87 -2.48
N GLY A 289 9.78 -0.18 -1.73
CA GLY A 289 10.50 -1.37 -2.22
C GLY A 289 9.75 -2.70 -2.15
N THR A 290 8.49 -2.70 -1.73
CA THR A 290 7.68 -3.93 -1.56
C THR A 290 7.58 -4.77 -2.84
N ASP A 291 7.94 -6.07 -2.74
CA ASP A 291 7.59 -7.09 -3.73
C ASP A 291 6.30 -7.81 -3.30
N TYR A 292 5.18 -7.33 -3.82
CA TYR A 292 3.84 -7.82 -3.47
C TYR A 292 3.62 -9.31 -3.72
N LYS A 293 4.32 -9.91 -4.70
CA LYS A 293 4.22 -11.36 -4.94
C LYS A 293 5.00 -12.15 -3.89
N GLN A 294 6.13 -11.64 -3.41
CA GLN A 294 6.87 -12.26 -2.31
C GLN A 294 6.14 -12.08 -0.97
N LEU A 295 5.63 -10.88 -0.68
CA LEU A 295 4.83 -10.61 0.51
C LEU A 295 3.61 -11.55 0.59
N ALA A 296 2.87 -11.71 -0.50
CA ALA A 296 1.73 -12.63 -0.55
C ALA A 296 2.11 -14.10 -0.28
N LYS A 297 3.26 -14.57 -0.78
CA LYS A 297 3.76 -15.91 -0.48
C LYS A 297 4.06 -16.07 1.00
N LEU A 298 4.76 -15.10 1.58
CA LEU A 298 5.13 -15.10 2.99
C LEU A 298 3.89 -15.16 3.88
N LEU A 299 2.91 -14.27 3.64
CA LEU A 299 1.65 -14.24 4.40
C LEU A 299 0.91 -15.58 4.38
N VAL A 300 0.80 -16.22 3.20
CA VAL A 300 0.14 -17.53 3.08
C VAL A 300 0.93 -18.64 3.79
N GLN A 301 2.25 -18.69 3.59
CA GLN A 301 3.11 -19.69 4.22
C GLN A 301 3.02 -19.63 5.75
N VAL A 302 3.19 -18.43 6.30
CA VAL A 302 3.17 -18.17 7.74
C VAL A 302 1.81 -18.54 8.34
N ALA A 303 0.71 -18.12 7.70
CA ALA A 303 -0.63 -18.44 8.17
C ALA A 303 -0.93 -19.95 8.13
N GLU A 304 -0.44 -20.67 7.11
CA GLU A 304 -0.57 -22.13 7.04
C GLU A 304 0.25 -22.86 8.11
N GLU A 305 1.46 -22.37 8.43
CA GLU A 305 2.32 -22.97 9.44
C GLU A 305 1.69 -22.94 10.83
N VAL A 306 1.03 -21.83 11.20
CA VAL A 306 0.30 -21.72 12.49
C VAL A 306 -0.76 -22.80 12.61
N LEU A 307 -1.59 -22.98 11.58
CA LEU A 307 -2.66 -23.97 11.58
C LEU A 307 -2.15 -25.40 11.61
N LYS A 308 -1.06 -25.71 10.88
CA LYS A 308 -0.41 -27.04 10.90
C LYS A 308 0.21 -27.38 12.25
N ALA A 309 0.65 -26.38 13.02
CA ALA A 309 1.23 -26.59 14.34
C ALA A 309 0.21 -26.93 15.43
N ILE A 310 -1.09 -26.82 15.14
CA ILE A 310 -2.17 -27.00 16.12
C ILE A 310 -2.79 -28.40 15.97
N PRO A 311 -2.72 -29.26 17.01
CA PRO A 311 -3.14 -30.67 16.92
C PRO A 311 -4.63 -30.88 16.59
N ASP A 312 -5.48 -29.93 16.98
CA ASP A 312 -6.92 -29.90 16.69
C ASP A 312 -7.45 -28.43 16.76
N PRO A 313 -7.71 -27.78 15.62
CA PRO A 313 -8.23 -26.41 15.58
C PRO A 313 -9.61 -26.26 16.23
N GLU A 314 -10.44 -27.32 16.29
CA GLU A 314 -11.75 -27.26 16.94
C GLU A 314 -11.63 -27.09 18.46
N VAL A 315 -10.54 -27.60 19.06
CA VAL A 315 -10.30 -27.52 20.51
C VAL A 315 -9.86 -26.11 20.93
N GLN A 316 -9.17 -25.37 20.07
CA GLN A 316 -8.74 -23.99 20.37
C GLN A 316 -9.77 -22.92 19.95
N ALA A 317 -10.76 -23.27 19.11
CA ALA A 317 -11.78 -22.35 18.62
C ALA A 317 -11.17 -21.02 18.13
N TYR A 318 -11.83 -19.88 18.38
CA TYR A 318 -11.36 -18.56 17.93
C TYR A 318 -9.99 -18.13 18.50
N ALA A 319 -9.44 -18.81 19.52
CA ALA A 319 -8.15 -18.46 20.10
C ALA A 319 -6.94 -18.72 19.19
N ILE A 320 -7.16 -19.39 18.04
CA ILE A 320 -6.16 -19.53 16.99
C ILE A 320 -5.95 -18.26 16.17
N ILE A 321 -6.97 -17.39 16.09
CA ILE A 321 -6.93 -16.20 15.21
C ILE A 321 -5.78 -15.26 15.63
N PRO A 322 -5.62 -14.90 16.92
CA PRO A 322 -4.47 -14.09 17.34
C PRO A 322 -3.11 -14.75 17.11
N GLN A 323 -3.03 -16.09 17.06
CA GLN A 323 -1.77 -16.79 16.78
C GLN A 323 -1.37 -16.64 15.31
N ILE A 324 -2.36 -16.70 14.39
CA ILE A 324 -2.14 -16.43 12.96
C ILE A 324 -1.68 -14.99 12.80
N THR A 325 -2.40 -14.04 13.41
CA THR A 325 -2.10 -12.61 13.36
C THR A 325 -0.71 -12.31 13.89
N ASN A 326 -0.35 -12.80 15.08
CA ASN A 326 0.98 -12.56 15.63
C ASN A 326 2.09 -13.18 14.79
N LYS A 327 1.85 -14.31 14.14
CA LYS A 327 2.83 -14.91 13.25
C LYS A 327 2.99 -14.12 11.96
N ILE A 328 1.90 -13.57 11.43
CA ILE A 328 1.94 -12.61 10.33
C ILE A 328 2.76 -11.39 10.75
N ILE A 329 2.46 -10.79 11.91
CA ILE A 329 3.23 -9.64 12.44
C ILE A 329 4.70 -10.01 12.66
N ASP A 330 5.02 -11.18 13.24
CA ASP A 330 6.40 -11.64 13.44
C ASP A 330 7.15 -11.87 12.12
N ALA A 331 6.43 -12.26 11.06
CA ALA A 331 7.00 -12.61 9.76
C ALA A 331 7.08 -11.39 8.83
N ILE A 332 6.23 -10.40 9.04
CA ILE A 332 6.46 -9.03 8.59
C ILE A 332 7.71 -8.58 9.39
N PRO A 333 8.87 -8.46 8.75
CA PRO A 333 10.11 -8.39 9.52
C PRO A 333 10.20 -7.08 10.30
N ASP A 334 10.16 -7.13 11.64
CA ASP A 334 10.55 -6.02 12.53
C ASP A 334 11.99 -5.57 12.16
N GLY A 335 12.12 -4.50 11.38
CA GLY A 335 13.40 -3.87 11.04
C GLY A 335 14.50 -4.79 10.44
N ALA A 336 14.15 -5.94 9.85
CA ALA A 336 15.12 -6.79 9.14
C ALA A 336 15.16 -6.51 7.63
N LEU A 337 14.07 -5.98 7.10
CA LEU A 337 14.03 -5.16 5.92
C LEU A 337 13.89 -3.74 6.44
N THR A 338 14.85 -2.88 6.16
CA THR A 338 14.62 -1.43 6.30
C THR A 338 13.69 -0.91 5.20
N ASN A 339 12.92 -1.79 4.57
CA ASN A 339 12.10 -1.45 3.43
C ASN A 339 11.05 -2.54 3.09
N ASP A 340 9.96 -2.63 3.83
CA ASP A 340 8.79 -3.50 3.57
C ASP A 340 7.60 -2.90 4.33
N ASP A 341 6.40 -3.00 3.76
CA ASP A 341 5.14 -2.48 4.32
C ASP A 341 5.10 -2.42 5.86
N ASP A 342 5.03 -1.22 6.42
CA ASP A 342 5.20 -1.01 7.86
C ASP A 342 3.96 -1.45 8.66
N PHE A 343 4.22 -2.08 9.80
CA PHE A 343 3.16 -2.42 10.74
C PHE A 343 2.64 -1.14 11.41
N VAL A 344 1.38 -0.80 11.16
CA VAL A 344 0.76 0.43 11.69
C VAL A 344 0.06 0.16 13.02
N ASP A 345 -0.85 -0.81 13.05
CA ASP A 345 -1.57 -1.22 14.26
C ASP A 345 -2.32 -2.55 14.06
N VAL A 346 -2.90 -3.10 15.12
CA VAL A 346 -3.68 -4.34 15.09
C VAL A 346 -4.90 -4.29 16.02
N TYR A 347 -5.99 -4.90 15.55
CA TYR A 347 -7.22 -5.12 16.30
C TYR A 347 -7.46 -6.62 16.47
N TYR A 348 -7.32 -7.12 17.70
CA TYR A 348 -7.51 -8.54 17.99
C TYR A 348 -8.96 -8.88 18.31
N THR A 349 -9.42 -9.97 17.71
CA THR A 349 -10.64 -10.71 17.99
C THR A 349 -11.87 -9.81 17.99
N LEU A 350 -12.05 -9.11 16.86
CA LEU A 350 -13.29 -8.41 16.59
C LEU A 350 -14.41 -9.42 16.40
N MET A 351 -15.56 -9.15 17.01
CA MET A 351 -16.69 -10.06 17.04
C MET A 351 -17.80 -9.58 16.11
N GLN A 352 -18.44 -10.53 15.43
CA GLN A 352 -19.65 -10.28 14.67
C GLN A 352 -20.73 -9.65 15.54
N ASP A 353 -21.54 -8.76 14.96
CA ASP A 353 -22.64 -8.06 15.60
C ASP A 353 -22.24 -7.18 16.82
N THR A 354 -20.95 -6.83 16.92
CA THR A 354 -20.41 -5.96 17.98
C THR A 354 -20.00 -4.60 17.42
N SER A 355 -20.46 -3.52 18.07
CA SER A 355 -19.99 -2.16 17.81
C SER A 355 -18.77 -1.84 18.65
N TYR A 356 -17.76 -1.22 18.03
CA TYR A 356 -16.56 -0.70 18.66
C TYR A 356 -16.52 0.79 18.38
N VAL A 357 -16.51 1.65 19.41
CA VAL A 357 -16.58 3.11 19.26
C VAL A 357 -15.31 3.73 19.80
N ASP A 358 -14.64 4.54 18.97
CA ASP A 358 -13.32 5.12 19.26
C ASP A 358 -12.38 4.09 19.92
N HIS A 359 -12.36 2.89 19.34
CA HIS A 359 -11.61 1.76 19.85
C HIS A 359 -10.16 1.88 19.40
N PRO A 360 -9.19 1.97 20.34
CA PRO A 360 -7.78 2.01 19.97
C PRO A 360 -7.31 0.63 19.51
N GLY A 361 -6.39 0.62 18.55
CA GLY A 361 -5.60 -0.56 18.23
C GLY A 361 -4.66 -0.91 19.38
N ALA A 362 -4.07 -2.11 19.33
CA ALA A 362 -3.19 -2.60 20.38
C ALA A 362 -1.87 -1.80 20.49
N GLY A 363 -1.39 -1.26 19.37
CA GLY A 363 -0.24 -0.35 19.30
C GLY A 363 -0.58 1.10 19.68
N VAL A 364 -1.88 1.44 19.74
CA VAL A 364 -2.40 2.77 20.10
C VAL A 364 -2.03 3.85 19.05
N ASN A 365 -1.60 3.45 17.85
CA ASN A 365 -1.40 4.40 16.75
C ASN A 365 -2.76 4.73 16.10
N ALA A 366 -3.55 3.70 15.81
CA ALA A 366 -4.85 3.84 15.16
C ALA A 366 -6.01 3.83 16.15
N VAL A 367 -7.06 4.62 15.85
CA VAL A 367 -8.34 4.57 16.55
C VAL A 367 -9.48 4.45 15.55
N VAL A 368 -10.35 3.45 15.74
CA VAL A 368 -11.46 3.15 14.81
C VAL A 368 -12.84 3.19 15.47
N THR A 369 -13.86 3.50 14.67
CA THR A 369 -15.25 3.15 14.97
C THR A 369 -15.74 2.11 13.97
N LEU A 370 -16.16 0.96 14.47
CA LEU A 370 -16.68 -0.17 13.72
C LEU A 370 -18.13 -0.44 14.10
N GLU A 371 -18.99 -0.61 13.10
CA GLU A 371 -20.41 -0.93 13.32
C GLU A 371 -20.86 -2.14 12.51
N PRO A 372 -21.67 -3.05 13.07
CA PRO A 372 -22.31 -4.11 12.31
C PRO A 372 -23.23 -3.56 11.22
N LEU A 373 -23.24 -4.22 10.07
CA LEU A 373 -24.21 -3.96 9.01
C LEU A 373 -24.75 -5.26 8.44
N THR A 374 -26.07 -5.37 8.44
CA THR A 374 -26.78 -6.41 7.70
C THR A 374 -27.25 -5.84 6.37
N ILE A 375 -26.72 -6.36 5.26
CA ILE A 375 -27.15 -5.99 3.90
C ILE A 375 -28.21 -6.98 3.46
N ASN A 376 -29.45 -6.50 3.37
CA ASN A 376 -30.57 -7.30 2.88
C ASN A 376 -30.53 -7.44 1.36
N PRO A 377 -31.04 -8.55 0.79
CA PRO A 377 -31.23 -8.67 -0.64
C PRO A 377 -32.08 -7.52 -1.19
N THR A 378 -31.82 -7.14 -2.45
CA THR A 378 -32.62 -6.14 -3.16
C THR A 378 -34.09 -6.52 -3.10
N ARG A 379 -34.94 -5.60 -2.64
CA ARG A 379 -36.39 -5.80 -2.64
C ARG A 379 -36.90 -5.80 -4.09
N PRO A 380 -37.84 -6.69 -4.44
CA PRO A 380 -38.36 -6.83 -5.80
C PRO A 380 -39.13 -5.60 -6.29
#